data_AF-A0A3Q1MHU8-F1
#
_entry.id   AF-A0A3Q1MHU8-F1
#
_cell.length_a   1.000
_cell.length_b   1.000
_cell.length_c   1.000
_cell.angle_alpha   90.00
_cell.angle_beta   90.00
_cell.angle_gamma   90.00
#
_symmetry.space_group_name_H-M   'P 1'
#
loop_
_entity.id
_entity.type
_entity.pdbx_description
1 polymer ?
#
loop_
_entity_poly.entity_id
_entity_poly.type
_entity_poly.pdbx_seq_one_letter_code
_entity_poly.pdbx_strand_id
1 'polypeptide(L)'
;APAVYLLKMPYDVDPVFCFAQYEESTGKCKDLLGRGVSVEDCCLNAGYAFQKPGSNLCMACRLPQWSPWSAWTPCSVTCTEGSQLRHRHCTGWGEQCFPEKVEPGTFQWQLQACEDQPCCPEMGGWSDWGPWAACSVTCSRGIKIRRRACNRPTPKCGGHCIGEAQESEPCDTKQVCPTHGAWAAWGPWGPCSGTCHGGPSAAVERRSRTCSAPEPSTQPPGNPCSGSPYEQRVCTGLPPCPVAGGWGPWGAVSPCPVTCGLGKIQEQRTCDHPVPQHGGPFCVGDGTRTHVCNTAVHCPVNGQWGLWGEWSNCIRPSIKQISCQEIPGQQTRSRICKGRKFDGQRCVGKQQDIRHCYNIQRCFLQGSWSEWSTWGLCIPPCGPNPIRTRQRLCQATLPKFSPTVTMVEGQGEKNVTFWGKPFVQCDVLQGQKVMVEEKRPCLHVPPCKEP
;
A
#
# COMPACT_ATOMS: atom_id res chain seq x y z
N ALA A 1 -46.01 10.85 32.60
CA ALA A 1 -45.01 11.32 31.61
C ALA A 1 -43.66 11.37 32.30
N PRO A 2 -42.71 10.48 31.97
CA PRO A 2 -41.34 10.64 32.43
C PRO A 2 -40.61 11.62 31.51
N ALA A 3 -39.91 12.56 32.13
CA ALA A 3 -39.19 13.62 31.47
C ALA A 3 -38.08 13.07 30.56
N VAL A 4 -38.12 13.44 29.28
CA VAL A 4 -37.01 13.30 28.35
C VAL A 4 -35.94 14.30 28.77
N TYR A 5 -34.91 13.84 29.47
CA TYR A 5 -33.70 14.62 29.67
C TYR A 5 -32.91 14.62 28.35
N LEU A 6 -33.02 15.69 27.58
CA LEU A 6 -32.00 16.05 26.58
C LEU A 6 -30.73 16.38 27.35
N LEU A 7 -29.85 15.39 27.50
CA LEU A 7 -28.49 15.59 27.97
C LEU A 7 -27.78 16.53 27.00
N LYS A 8 -27.55 17.77 27.44
CA LYS A 8 -26.48 18.61 26.89
C LYS A 8 -25.16 17.86 27.15
N MET A 9 -24.59 17.28 26.10
CA MET A 9 -23.24 16.73 26.10
C MET A 9 -22.25 17.85 26.46
N PRO A 10 -21.44 17.71 27.53
CA PRO A 10 -20.30 18.57 27.74
C PRO A 10 -19.11 18.05 26.92
N TYR A 11 -18.39 18.97 26.28
CA TYR A 11 -17.19 18.80 25.46
C TYR A 11 -17.37 18.34 24.00
N ASP A 12 -16.82 19.15 23.09
CA ASP A 12 -16.47 18.82 21.71
C ASP A 12 -15.78 17.46 21.63
N VAL A 13 -16.53 16.42 21.28
CA VAL A 13 -15.94 15.16 20.84
C VAL A 13 -16.14 15.12 19.35
N ASP A 14 -15.08 15.44 18.60
CA ASP A 14 -15.10 15.39 17.15
C ASP A 14 -15.52 13.99 16.70
N PRO A 15 -16.65 13.84 16.00
CA PRO A 15 -17.10 12.54 15.53
C PRO A 15 -16.05 11.92 14.61
N VAL A 16 -15.60 10.70 14.92
CA VAL A 16 -14.61 9.98 14.12
C VAL A 16 -15.25 8.96 13.17
N PHE A 17 -14.48 8.56 12.17
CA PHE A 17 -14.76 7.38 11.39
C PHE A 17 -14.22 6.17 12.15
N CYS A 18 -15.07 5.22 12.53
CA CYS A 18 -14.68 4.01 13.24
C CYS A 18 -14.58 2.83 12.28
N PHE A 19 -13.58 1.97 12.47
CA PHE A 19 -13.19 0.88 11.58
C PHE A 19 -12.98 -0.39 12.39
N ALA A 20 -13.40 -1.53 11.85
CA ALA A 20 -13.33 -2.80 12.56
C ALA A 20 -11.90 -3.35 12.65
N GLN A 21 -10.96 -2.83 11.84
CA GLN A 21 -9.61 -3.35 11.75
C GLN A 21 -8.58 -2.24 11.53
N TYR A 22 -7.42 -2.42 12.19
CA TYR A 22 -6.18 -1.67 11.95
C TYR A 22 -5.18 -2.56 11.20
N GLU A 23 -4.72 -2.14 10.02
CA GLU A 23 -3.70 -2.85 9.27
C GLU A 23 -2.27 -2.38 9.65
N GLU A 24 -1.55 -3.21 10.39
CA GLU A 24 -0.20 -2.90 10.91
C GLU A 24 0.86 -2.63 9.84
N SER A 25 0.77 -3.31 8.69
CA SER A 25 1.77 -3.23 7.62
C SER A 25 1.67 -1.92 6.83
N THR A 26 0.46 -1.39 6.69
CA THR A 26 0.18 -0.20 5.87
C THR A 26 -0.16 1.02 6.71
N GLY A 27 -0.49 0.83 8.00
CA GLY A 27 -1.02 1.86 8.88
C GLY A 27 -2.41 2.35 8.47
N LYS A 28 -3.19 1.53 7.77
CA LYS A 28 -4.52 1.90 7.23
C LYS A 28 -5.67 1.30 8.03
N CYS A 29 -6.77 2.04 8.04
CA CYS A 29 -8.05 1.65 8.60
C CYS A 29 -8.82 0.79 7.59
N LYS A 30 -9.35 -0.36 8.01
CA LYS A 30 -10.16 -1.26 7.16
C LYS A 30 -11.52 -1.53 7.77
N ASP A 31 -12.51 -1.76 6.91
CA ASP A 31 -13.89 -2.08 7.26
C ASP A 31 -14.57 -0.99 8.10
N LEU A 32 -14.92 0.13 7.46
CA LEU A 32 -15.62 1.26 8.09
C LEU A 32 -16.90 0.76 8.78
N LEU A 33 -16.93 0.78 10.11
CA LEU A 33 -18.08 0.45 10.95
C LEU A 33 -19.13 1.55 10.88
N GLY A 34 -18.70 2.80 11.05
CA GLY A 34 -19.60 3.93 11.18
C GLY A 34 -18.90 5.26 11.05
N ARG A 35 -19.69 6.28 10.70
CA ARG A 35 -19.30 7.69 10.73
C ARG A 35 -20.03 8.33 11.92
N GLY A 36 -19.47 9.36 12.55
CA GLY A 36 -20.21 10.05 13.62
C GLY A 36 -20.05 9.43 15.01
N VAL A 37 -19.06 8.55 15.21
CA VAL A 37 -18.90 7.78 16.45
C VAL A 37 -17.91 8.49 17.37
N SER A 38 -18.11 8.45 18.69
CA SER A 38 -17.09 8.93 19.64
C SER A 38 -15.85 8.02 19.61
N VAL A 39 -14.68 8.55 20.00
CA VAL A 39 -13.46 7.72 20.05
C VAL A 39 -13.60 6.66 21.15
N GLU A 40 -14.23 7.00 22.26
CA GLU A 40 -14.49 6.13 23.40
C GLU A 40 -15.34 4.92 22.99
N ASP A 41 -16.43 5.16 22.25
CA ASP A 41 -17.32 4.09 21.75
C ASP A 41 -16.61 3.22 20.71
N CYS A 42 -15.85 3.84 19.81
CA CYS A 42 -15.07 3.09 18.82
C CYS A 42 -14.02 2.19 19.51
N CYS A 43 -13.39 2.70 20.57
CA CYS A 43 -12.33 2.01 21.29
C CYS A 43 -12.81 1.12 22.44
N LEU A 44 -14.11 0.80 22.48
CA LEU A 44 -14.62 -0.33 23.26
C LEU A 44 -13.97 -1.66 22.84
N ASN A 45 -13.50 -1.76 21.60
CA ASN A 45 -12.74 -2.90 21.10
C ASN A 45 -11.31 -2.48 20.71
N ALA A 46 -10.30 -3.06 21.37
CA ALA A 46 -8.89 -2.74 21.12
C ALA A 46 -8.38 -3.18 19.73
N GLY A 47 -9.13 -4.04 19.03
CA GLY A 47 -8.84 -4.43 17.64
C GLY A 47 -9.32 -3.40 16.60
N TYR A 48 -10.11 -2.40 17.02
CA TYR A 48 -10.66 -1.39 16.12
C TYR A 48 -9.67 -0.25 15.88
N ALA A 49 -10.03 0.59 14.92
CA ALA A 49 -9.29 1.78 14.58
C ALA A 49 -10.24 2.94 14.33
N PHE A 50 -9.75 4.16 14.47
CA PHE A 50 -10.50 5.37 14.15
C PHE A 50 -9.67 6.35 13.33
N GLN A 51 -10.36 7.21 12.61
CA GLN A 51 -9.76 8.28 11.82
C GLN A 51 -10.50 9.58 12.10
N LYS A 52 -9.75 10.64 12.42
CA LYS A 52 -10.31 11.98 12.63
C LYS A 52 -10.73 12.61 11.29
N PRO A 53 -11.82 13.38 11.24
CA PRO A 53 -12.18 14.12 10.04
C PRO A 53 -11.03 15.03 9.56
N GLY A 54 -10.71 14.98 8.27
CA GLY A 54 -9.63 15.78 7.68
C GLY A 54 -8.21 15.24 7.87
N SER A 55 -8.01 14.19 8.69
CA SER A 55 -6.72 13.49 8.80
C SER A 55 -6.73 12.22 7.95
N ASN A 56 -5.64 11.93 7.25
CA ASN A 56 -5.44 10.63 6.58
C ASN A 56 -4.88 9.56 7.53
N LEU A 57 -4.61 9.93 8.79
CA LEU A 57 -3.98 9.04 9.75
C LEU A 57 -5.00 8.16 10.45
N CYS A 58 -4.77 6.86 10.36
CA CYS A 58 -5.54 5.86 11.08
C CYS A 58 -4.92 5.60 12.46
N MET A 59 -5.74 5.63 13.51
CA MET A 59 -5.31 5.44 14.89
C MET A 59 -5.91 4.15 15.45
N ALA A 60 -5.07 3.26 16.00
CA ALA A 60 -5.54 2.03 16.61
C ALA A 60 -6.14 2.28 18.01
N CYS A 61 -7.19 1.55 18.38
CA CYS A 61 -7.87 1.65 19.68
C CYS A 61 -7.14 0.94 20.85
N ARG A 62 -5.81 0.88 20.78
CA ARG A 62 -4.96 0.16 21.75
C ARG A 62 -3.91 1.09 22.34
N LEU A 63 -3.11 0.55 23.25
CA LEU A 63 -2.04 1.32 23.88
C LEU A 63 -1.07 1.90 22.83
N PRO A 64 -0.65 3.16 23.02
CA PRO A 64 0.29 3.84 22.15
C PRO A 64 1.57 3.06 21.92
N GLN A 65 1.88 2.80 20.66
CA GLN A 65 3.13 2.22 20.22
C GLN A 65 3.56 2.76 18.86
N TRP A 66 4.87 2.77 18.64
CA TRP A 66 5.44 3.10 17.35
C TRP A 66 4.99 2.10 16.29
N SER A 67 4.49 2.61 15.16
CA SER A 67 4.28 1.79 13.98
C SER A 67 5.60 1.16 13.52
N PRO A 68 5.53 0.06 12.74
CA PRO A 68 6.67 -0.34 11.92
C PRO A 68 7.16 0.84 11.08
N TRP A 69 8.44 0.82 10.73
CA TRP A 69 9.00 1.78 9.79
C TRP A 69 8.39 1.57 8.40
N SER A 70 8.06 2.66 7.72
CA SER A 70 7.69 2.63 6.31
C SER A 70 8.83 2.03 5.48
N ALA A 71 8.49 1.56 4.28
CA ALA A 71 9.52 1.36 3.26
C ALA A 71 10.27 2.68 3.04
N TRP A 72 11.55 2.56 2.67
CA TRP A 72 12.31 3.71 2.22
C TRP A 72 11.69 4.26 0.93
N THR A 73 11.63 5.58 0.80
CA THR A 73 11.31 6.22 -0.47
C THR A 73 12.35 5.81 -1.52
N PRO A 74 12.02 5.91 -2.82
CA PRO A 74 13.05 5.89 -3.86
C PRO A 74 14.15 6.90 -3.52
N CYS A 75 15.37 6.61 -3.98
CA CYS A 75 16.47 7.55 -3.82
C CYS A 75 16.10 8.88 -4.48
N SER A 76 16.40 10.00 -3.81
CA SER A 76 16.06 11.36 -4.30
C SER A 76 16.58 11.65 -5.70
N VAL A 77 17.64 10.95 -6.11
CA VAL A 77 18.22 10.96 -7.44
C VAL A 77 18.38 9.52 -7.91
N THR A 78 18.19 9.29 -9.20
CA THR A 78 18.40 7.98 -9.84
C THR A 78 19.87 7.69 -10.14
N CYS A 79 20.75 8.66 -9.88
CA CYS A 79 22.15 8.62 -10.20
C CYS A 79 22.94 9.50 -9.23
N THR A 80 24.20 9.13 -8.99
CA THR A 80 25.07 9.74 -7.96
C THR A 80 24.51 9.59 -6.54
N GLU A 81 25.13 10.26 -5.57
CA GLU A 81 24.69 10.22 -4.18
C GLU A 81 23.40 11.01 -3.98
N GLY A 82 22.38 10.29 -3.54
CA GLY A 82 21.10 10.84 -3.09
C GLY A 82 20.83 10.58 -1.63
N SER A 83 19.62 10.92 -1.23
CA SER A 83 19.09 10.56 0.08
C SER A 83 17.69 9.95 -0.08
N GLN A 84 17.39 8.99 0.78
CA GLN A 84 16.08 8.38 0.92
C GLN A 84 15.55 8.62 2.33
N LEU A 85 14.25 8.79 2.44
CA LEU A 85 13.55 9.01 3.70
C LEU A 85 12.69 7.79 4.03
N ARG A 86 12.50 7.56 5.31
CA ARG A 86 11.40 6.73 5.80
C ARG A 86 10.84 7.36 7.05
N HIS A 87 9.62 6.98 7.39
CA HIS A 87 8.95 7.49 8.56
C HIS A 87 8.27 6.36 9.34
N ARG A 88 7.93 6.66 10.57
CA ARG A 88 6.97 5.92 11.39
C ARG A 88 6.17 6.92 12.19
N HIS A 89 5.03 6.52 12.71
CA HIS A 89 4.23 7.38 13.57
C HIS A 89 3.80 6.66 14.84
N CYS A 90 3.51 7.44 15.88
CA CYS A 90 2.94 6.91 17.11
C CYS A 90 1.47 6.57 16.89
N THR A 91 1.14 5.27 16.94
CA THR A 91 -0.23 4.74 16.77
C THR A 91 -0.81 4.41 18.13
N GLY A 92 -2.12 4.62 18.33
CA GLY A 92 -2.79 4.24 19.57
C GLY A 92 -3.66 5.37 20.11
N TRP A 93 -4.26 5.14 21.26
CA TRP A 93 -5.10 6.13 21.92
C TRP A 93 -4.88 6.14 23.43
N GLY A 94 -5.03 7.31 24.04
CA GLY A 94 -4.79 7.53 25.46
C GLY A 94 -3.40 8.09 25.76
N GLU A 95 -2.51 7.27 26.31
CA GLU A 95 -1.19 7.68 26.84
C GLU A 95 -0.18 8.12 25.75
N GLN A 96 1.08 8.38 26.11
CA GLN A 96 2.16 8.69 25.15
C GLN A 96 2.94 7.45 24.70
N CYS A 97 3.51 7.48 23.49
CA CYS A 97 4.44 6.46 23.02
C CYS A 97 5.75 6.47 23.81
N PHE A 98 6.16 5.31 24.31
CA PHE A 98 7.47 5.07 24.94
C PHE A 98 8.53 4.73 23.88
N PRO A 99 9.83 5.09 24.03
CA PRO A 99 10.50 5.70 25.19
C PRO A 99 10.47 7.24 25.25
N GLU A 100 10.20 7.90 24.13
CA GLU A 100 10.39 9.35 23.97
C GLU A 100 9.21 10.20 24.52
N LYS A 101 8.18 9.57 25.13
CA LYS A 101 6.96 10.22 25.65
C LYS A 101 6.29 11.15 24.63
N VAL A 102 6.09 10.63 23.43
CA VAL A 102 5.56 11.39 22.29
C VAL A 102 4.04 11.20 22.16
N GLU A 103 3.32 12.25 21.79
CA GLU A 103 1.87 12.19 21.61
C GLU A 103 1.46 11.30 20.41
N PRO A 104 0.35 10.53 20.53
CA PRO A 104 -0.22 9.79 19.42
C PRO A 104 -0.49 10.67 18.20
N GLY A 105 -0.08 10.20 17.02
CA GLY A 105 -0.14 10.95 15.77
C GLY A 105 1.18 11.60 15.35
N THR A 106 2.18 11.66 16.22
CA THR A 106 3.47 12.29 15.89
C THR A 106 4.31 11.39 14.97
N PHE A 107 4.92 12.00 13.94
CA PHE A 107 5.84 11.34 13.03
C PHE A 107 7.29 11.40 13.52
N GLN A 108 8.02 10.32 13.27
CA GLN A 108 9.48 10.26 13.38
C GLN A 108 10.07 9.87 12.04
N TRP A 109 11.11 10.61 11.65
CA TRP A 109 11.76 10.48 10.34
C TRP A 109 13.15 9.87 10.48
N GLN A 110 13.57 9.12 9.47
CA GLN A 110 14.95 8.73 9.27
C GLN A 110 15.36 9.05 7.84
N LEU A 111 16.60 9.54 7.73
CA LEU A 111 17.22 9.91 6.48
C LEU A 111 18.49 9.09 6.32
N GLN A 112 18.67 8.50 5.14
CA GLN A 112 19.85 7.71 4.82
C GLN A 112 20.34 8.09 3.42
N ALA A 113 21.66 8.18 3.25
CA ALA A 113 22.26 8.32 1.93
C ALA A 113 22.04 7.04 1.10
N CYS A 114 21.78 7.22 -0.19
CA CYS A 114 21.62 6.14 -1.16
C CYS A 114 22.46 6.43 -2.40
N GLU A 115 22.88 5.37 -3.07
CA GLU A 115 23.60 5.43 -4.34
C GLU A 115 23.02 4.33 -5.21
N ASP A 116 22.26 4.73 -6.25
CA ASP A 116 21.56 3.80 -7.13
C ASP A 116 22.43 3.46 -8.35
N GLN A 117 22.92 4.50 -9.06
CA GLN A 117 23.87 4.36 -10.16
C GLN A 117 25.05 5.33 -10.04
N PRO A 118 26.27 4.91 -10.42
CA PRO A 118 27.46 5.75 -10.31
C PRO A 118 27.48 6.93 -11.30
N CYS A 119 26.62 6.94 -12.31
CA CYS A 119 26.53 8.01 -13.31
C CYS A 119 25.09 8.26 -13.77
N CYS A 120 24.79 9.49 -14.20
CA CYS A 120 23.47 9.88 -14.69
C CYS A 120 23.28 9.53 -16.17
N PRO A 121 22.08 9.08 -16.59
CA PRO A 121 21.78 8.83 -17.99
C PRO A 121 21.97 10.10 -18.83
N GLU A 122 22.93 10.08 -19.76
CA GLU A 122 23.07 11.12 -20.78
C GLU A 122 22.19 10.72 -21.97
N MET A 123 21.12 11.48 -22.23
CA MET A 123 20.22 11.22 -23.35
C MET A 123 20.97 11.32 -24.67
N GLY A 124 20.73 10.36 -25.56
CA GLY A 124 21.31 10.38 -26.89
C GLY A 124 20.57 11.32 -27.82
N GLY A 125 21.19 11.61 -28.96
CA GLY A 125 20.54 12.30 -30.06
C GLY A 125 20.29 11.37 -31.23
N TRP A 126 19.20 11.61 -31.94
CA TRP A 126 18.87 10.88 -33.15
C TRP A 126 19.85 11.22 -34.28
N SER A 127 20.21 10.21 -35.07
CA SER A 127 20.77 10.42 -36.40
C SER A 127 19.78 11.15 -37.31
N ASP A 128 20.29 11.63 -38.44
CA ASP A 128 19.43 12.00 -39.56
C ASP A 128 18.54 10.80 -39.96
N TRP A 129 17.34 11.11 -40.47
CA TRP A 129 16.43 10.08 -40.96
C TRP A 129 17.05 9.30 -42.13
N GLY A 130 16.93 7.98 -42.09
CA GLY A 130 17.22 7.13 -43.25
C GLY A 130 16.23 7.36 -44.41
N PRO A 131 16.53 6.82 -45.60
CA PRO A 131 15.64 6.92 -46.74
C PRO A 131 14.30 6.22 -46.47
N TRP A 132 13.24 6.69 -47.14
CA TRP A 132 11.94 6.02 -47.13
C TRP A 132 12.05 4.64 -47.78
N ALA A 133 11.50 3.62 -47.12
CA ALA A 133 11.31 2.29 -47.70
C ALA A 133 10.29 2.33 -48.85
N ALA A 134 10.26 1.27 -49.67
CA ALA A 134 9.29 1.12 -50.74
C ALA A 134 7.84 1.08 -50.20
N CYS A 135 6.89 1.48 -51.05
CA CYS A 135 5.47 1.47 -50.72
C CYS A 135 5.01 0.05 -50.36
N SER A 136 4.21 -0.09 -49.31
CA SER A 136 3.75 -1.41 -48.81
C SER A 136 2.86 -2.19 -49.78
N VAL A 137 2.40 -1.58 -50.88
CA VAL A 137 1.54 -2.19 -51.89
C VAL A 137 2.00 -1.80 -53.29
N THR A 138 1.58 -2.55 -54.31
CA THR A 138 1.89 -2.32 -55.73
C THR A 138 0.68 -1.90 -56.58
N CYS A 139 -0.53 -1.86 -56.00
CA CYS A 139 -1.73 -1.26 -56.61
C CYS A 139 -2.58 -0.55 -55.52
N SER A 140 -3.25 0.56 -55.85
CA SER A 140 -3.93 1.48 -54.89
C SER A 140 -3.03 2.13 -53.81
N ARG A 141 -3.57 2.54 -52.65
CA ARG A 141 -2.83 3.23 -51.58
C ARG A 141 -2.19 2.26 -50.58
N GLY A 142 -0.92 2.49 -50.27
CA GLY A 142 -0.17 1.85 -49.19
C GLY A 142 0.53 2.86 -48.29
N ILE A 143 1.52 2.41 -47.54
CA ILE A 143 2.30 3.23 -46.60
C ILE A 143 3.79 2.92 -46.81
N LYS A 144 4.64 3.94 -46.78
CA LYS A 144 6.11 3.83 -46.74
C LYS A 144 6.60 4.23 -45.35
N ILE A 145 7.73 3.67 -44.92
CA ILE A 145 8.27 3.82 -43.56
C ILE A 145 9.74 4.21 -43.63
N ARG A 146 10.22 5.12 -42.78
CA ARG A 146 11.65 5.42 -42.59
C ARG A 146 12.05 5.29 -41.12
N ARG A 147 13.34 5.07 -40.87
CA ARG A 147 13.91 4.85 -39.52
C ARG A 147 15.11 5.74 -39.28
N ARG A 148 15.41 6.03 -38.01
CA ARG A 148 16.61 6.74 -37.55
C ARG A 148 17.23 5.98 -36.37
N ALA A 149 18.54 6.15 -36.16
CA ALA A 149 19.29 5.47 -35.11
C ALA A 149 19.64 6.43 -33.98
N CYS A 150 19.63 5.94 -32.73
CA CYS A 150 19.96 6.74 -31.55
C CYS A 150 21.48 6.72 -31.29
N ASN A 151 22.25 7.48 -32.07
CA ASN A 151 23.72 7.44 -32.05
C ASN A 151 24.44 8.79 -32.26
N ARG A 152 23.73 9.93 -32.23
CA ARG A 152 24.32 11.27 -32.45
C ARG A 152 23.84 12.32 -31.44
N PRO A 153 24.38 12.35 -30.20
CA PRO A 153 25.38 11.45 -29.64
C PRO A 153 24.77 10.11 -29.19
N THR A 154 25.60 9.08 -29.04
CA THR A 154 25.18 7.81 -28.42
C THR A 154 24.87 8.02 -26.94
N PRO A 155 23.72 7.55 -26.43
CA PRO A 155 23.41 7.66 -25.01
C PRO A 155 24.46 6.98 -24.13
N LYS A 156 24.68 7.53 -22.95
CA LYS A 156 25.55 6.93 -21.92
C LYS A 156 24.76 6.66 -20.65
N CYS A 157 25.28 5.75 -19.82
CA CYS A 157 24.73 5.46 -18.49
C CYS A 157 23.21 5.15 -18.51
N GLY A 158 22.75 4.39 -19.51
CA GLY A 158 21.33 3.99 -19.64
C GLY A 158 20.39 5.02 -20.29
N GLY A 159 20.91 6.11 -20.85
CA GLY A 159 20.10 7.09 -21.59
C GLY A 159 19.43 6.51 -22.84
N HIS A 160 18.41 7.21 -23.35
CA HIS A 160 17.74 6.88 -24.61
C HIS A 160 17.52 8.17 -25.42
N CYS A 161 17.08 8.05 -26.68
CA CYS A 161 16.70 9.21 -27.49
C CYS A 161 15.19 9.46 -27.34
N ILE A 162 14.80 10.72 -27.16
CA ILE A 162 13.40 11.11 -26.99
C ILE A 162 12.70 11.21 -28.36
N GLY A 163 11.57 10.53 -28.54
CA GLY A 163 10.78 10.50 -29.78
C GLY A 163 10.82 9.15 -30.52
N GLU A 164 10.06 9.02 -31.61
CA GLU A 164 9.94 7.74 -32.32
C GLU A 164 11.15 7.40 -33.19
N ALA A 165 11.54 6.12 -33.21
CA ALA A 165 12.60 5.60 -34.08
C ALA A 165 12.13 5.35 -35.52
N GLN A 166 10.81 5.40 -35.76
CA GLN A 166 10.16 5.04 -37.01
C GLN A 166 9.07 6.05 -37.36
N GLU A 167 9.00 6.47 -38.61
CA GLU A 167 7.97 7.36 -39.15
C GLU A 167 7.32 6.72 -40.38
N SER A 168 6.00 6.89 -40.54
CA SER A 168 5.21 6.35 -41.66
C SER A 168 4.49 7.45 -42.43
N GLU A 169 4.45 7.34 -43.76
CA GLU A 169 3.79 8.26 -44.68
C GLU A 169 3.01 7.48 -45.76
N PRO A 170 1.80 7.88 -46.16
CA PRO A 170 1.05 7.22 -47.23
C PRO A 170 1.74 7.31 -48.60
N CYS A 171 1.50 6.31 -49.45
CA CYS A 171 1.93 6.25 -50.85
C CYS A 171 0.80 5.71 -51.73
N ASP A 172 0.68 6.19 -52.97
CA ASP A 172 -0.40 5.82 -53.89
C ASP A 172 0.19 5.32 -55.21
N THR A 173 -0.20 4.12 -55.64
CA THR A 173 0.38 3.41 -56.81
C THR A 173 -0.48 3.53 -58.09
N LYS A 174 -1.56 4.32 -58.07
CA LYS A 174 -2.29 4.79 -59.27
C LYS A 174 -2.85 3.73 -60.25
N GLN A 175 -3.12 2.50 -59.83
CA GLN A 175 -3.86 1.49 -60.63
C GLN A 175 -5.24 1.17 -60.03
N VAL A 176 -6.29 1.16 -60.87
CA VAL A 176 -7.74 1.07 -60.51
C VAL A 176 -8.48 0.06 -61.40
N CYS A 177 -9.50 -0.67 -60.89
CA CYS A 177 -10.26 -1.74 -61.58
C CYS A 177 -11.79 -1.43 -61.74
N PRO A 178 -12.55 -1.93 -62.78
CA PRO A 178 -13.95 -1.49 -63.10
C PRO A 178 -15.12 -2.54 -62.98
N THR A 179 -16.42 -2.10 -62.84
CA THR A 179 -17.67 -2.94 -62.67
C THR A 179 -19.03 -2.33 -63.21
N HIS A 180 -20.08 -3.15 -63.52
CA HIS A 180 -21.39 -2.81 -64.20
C HIS A 180 -22.68 -3.17 -63.43
N GLY A 181 -23.76 -2.38 -63.50
CA GLY A 181 -24.90 -2.42 -62.56
C GLY A 181 -25.97 -3.52 -62.47
N ALA A 182 -26.37 -3.86 -61.24
CA ALA A 182 -27.42 -4.77 -60.81
C ALA A 182 -28.09 -4.29 -59.48
N TRP A 183 -29.22 -4.87 -59.08
CA TRP A 183 -29.84 -4.53 -57.78
C TRP A 183 -28.94 -4.94 -56.63
N ALA A 184 -28.80 -4.07 -55.61
CA ALA A 184 -28.34 -4.56 -54.32
C ALA A 184 -29.30 -5.61 -53.79
N ALA A 185 -28.77 -6.61 -53.08
CA ALA A 185 -29.62 -7.46 -52.24
C ALA A 185 -30.51 -6.57 -51.37
N TRP A 186 -31.72 -7.02 -51.06
CA TRP A 186 -32.56 -6.29 -50.12
C TRP A 186 -31.75 -5.93 -48.88
N GLY A 187 -31.82 -4.67 -48.46
CA GLY A 187 -31.36 -4.33 -47.13
C GLY A 187 -32.04 -5.25 -46.11
N PRO A 188 -31.38 -5.60 -45.00
CA PRO A 188 -32.05 -6.33 -43.93
C PRO A 188 -33.31 -5.57 -43.48
N TRP A 189 -34.29 -6.28 -42.93
CA TRP A 189 -35.45 -5.62 -42.32
C TRP A 189 -34.97 -4.58 -41.31
N GLY A 190 -35.42 -3.33 -41.49
CA GLY A 190 -35.24 -2.31 -40.45
C GLY A 190 -36.00 -2.74 -39.20
N PRO A 191 -35.59 -2.28 -38.00
CA PRO A 191 -36.21 -2.69 -36.75
C PRO A 191 -37.70 -2.29 -36.67
N CYS A 192 -38.52 -3.07 -35.97
CA CYS A 192 -39.95 -2.74 -35.75
C CYS A 192 -40.10 -1.31 -35.20
N SER A 193 -41.10 -0.58 -35.71
CA SER A 193 -41.43 0.78 -35.24
C SER A 193 -41.88 0.85 -33.76
N GLY A 194 -42.02 -0.29 -33.09
CA GLY A 194 -42.30 -0.44 -31.66
C GLY A 194 -41.77 -1.79 -31.16
N THR A 195 -41.41 -1.86 -29.88
CA THR A 195 -40.63 -2.97 -29.28
C THR A 195 -41.46 -3.95 -28.46
N CYS A 196 -42.73 -3.65 -28.17
CA CYS A 196 -43.67 -4.50 -27.42
C CYS A 196 -45.11 -4.32 -27.94
N HIS A 197 -45.99 -5.29 -27.69
CA HIS A 197 -47.42 -5.19 -28.04
C HIS A 197 -48.25 -4.59 -26.88
N GLY A 198 -49.18 -3.67 -27.18
CA GLY A 198 -50.05 -3.00 -26.19
C GLY A 198 -50.14 -1.46 -26.24
N GLY A 199 -49.42 -0.80 -27.16
CA GLY A 199 -49.51 0.66 -27.39
C GLY A 199 -50.57 1.09 -28.44
N PRO A 200 -50.81 2.40 -28.65
CA PRO A 200 -51.92 2.92 -29.46
C PRO A 200 -51.85 2.65 -30.99
N SER A 201 -50.76 2.09 -31.52
CA SER A 201 -50.62 1.75 -32.96
C SER A 201 -49.73 0.52 -33.17
N ALA A 202 -50.10 -0.36 -34.11
CA ALA A 202 -49.37 -1.60 -34.41
C ALA A 202 -47.98 -1.33 -35.03
N ALA A 203 -46.95 -2.01 -34.52
CA ALA A 203 -45.56 -1.85 -34.98
C ALA A 203 -45.31 -2.52 -36.34
N VAL A 204 -44.53 -1.86 -37.19
CA VAL A 204 -44.26 -2.24 -38.59
C VAL A 204 -42.77 -2.20 -38.90
N GLU A 205 -42.26 -3.18 -39.67
CA GLU A 205 -40.88 -3.20 -40.18
C GLU A 205 -40.86 -2.82 -41.66
N ARG A 206 -39.83 -2.06 -42.05
CA ARG A 206 -39.61 -1.60 -43.42
C ARG A 206 -38.23 -2.02 -43.89
N ARG A 207 -38.13 -2.61 -45.08
CA ARG A 207 -36.85 -2.79 -45.77
C ARG A 207 -36.86 -2.05 -47.09
N SER A 208 -35.66 -1.66 -47.52
CA SER A 208 -35.46 -1.02 -48.82
C SER A 208 -34.34 -1.69 -49.57
N ARG A 209 -34.37 -1.58 -50.90
CA ARG A 209 -33.26 -1.98 -51.78
C ARG A 209 -32.97 -0.85 -52.75
N THR A 210 -31.70 -0.68 -53.09
CA THR A 210 -31.23 0.33 -54.03
C THR A 210 -30.66 -0.35 -55.27
N CYS A 211 -30.88 0.23 -56.44
CA CYS A 211 -30.37 -0.29 -57.72
C CYS A 211 -28.89 0.11 -57.84
N SER A 212 -28.02 -0.57 -57.07
CA SER A 212 -26.65 -0.10 -56.81
C SER A 212 -25.59 -1.20 -56.66
N ALA A 213 -25.88 -2.46 -56.98
CA ALA A 213 -24.91 -3.55 -56.97
C ALA A 213 -24.79 -4.24 -58.33
N PRO A 214 -24.07 -3.65 -59.29
CA PRO A 214 -23.57 -2.25 -59.31
C PRO A 214 -24.64 -1.21 -59.77
N GLU A 215 -24.29 0.06 -59.98
CA GLU A 215 -25.23 1.09 -60.47
C GLU A 215 -25.28 1.12 -62.01
N PRO A 216 -26.42 1.42 -62.67
CA PRO A 216 -26.49 1.46 -64.14
C PRO A 216 -25.50 2.48 -64.72
N SER A 217 -24.64 2.05 -65.65
CA SER A 217 -23.69 2.93 -66.34
C SER A 217 -24.43 4.01 -67.12
N THR A 218 -23.94 5.24 -67.08
CA THR A 218 -24.55 6.38 -67.77
C THR A 218 -24.12 6.51 -69.24
N GLN A 219 -23.01 5.87 -69.66
CA GLN A 219 -22.60 5.77 -71.08
C GLN A 219 -21.81 4.48 -71.36
N PRO A 220 -22.32 3.56 -72.21
CA PRO A 220 -23.68 3.55 -72.79
C PRO A 220 -24.75 3.35 -71.69
N PRO A 221 -25.97 3.90 -71.85
CA PRO A 221 -27.00 3.87 -70.81
C PRO A 221 -27.47 2.44 -70.48
N GLY A 222 -27.36 2.05 -69.21
CA GLY A 222 -27.93 0.81 -68.68
C GLY A 222 -29.41 0.94 -68.31
N ASN A 223 -30.17 -0.14 -68.40
CA ASN A 223 -31.62 -0.13 -68.12
C ASN A 223 -31.91 0.13 -66.63
N PRO A 224 -32.93 0.96 -66.30
CA PRO A 224 -33.33 1.20 -64.93
C PRO A 224 -34.00 -0.03 -64.33
N CYS A 225 -33.70 -0.28 -63.06
CA CYS A 225 -34.24 -1.43 -62.39
C CYS A 225 -35.75 -1.29 -62.08
N SER A 226 -36.57 -2.25 -62.53
CA SER A 226 -38.05 -2.17 -62.43
C SER A 226 -38.60 -2.83 -61.15
N GLY A 227 -39.38 -2.09 -60.36
CA GLY A 227 -40.07 -2.57 -59.15
C GLY A 227 -40.05 -1.57 -57.98
N SER A 228 -40.88 -1.78 -56.95
CA SER A 228 -40.89 -0.92 -55.74
C SER A 228 -39.58 -1.06 -54.93
N PRO A 229 -38.97 0.04 -54.47
CA PRO A 229 -37.79 0.02 -53.60
C PRO A 229 -38.12 -0.16 -52.11
N TYR A 230 -39.40 -0.26 -51.73
CA TYR A 230 -39.84 -0.41 -50.33
C TYR A 230 -40.82 -1.58 -50.15
N GLU A 231 -40.64 -2.35 -49.08
CA GLU A 231 -41.55 -3.39 -48.61
C GLU A 231 -41.84 -3.17 -47.12
N GLN A 232 -43.10 -3.30 -46.70
CA GLN A 232 -43.53 -3.15 -45.31
C GLN A 232 -44.31 -4.40 -44.87
N ARG A 233 -44.04 -4.88 -43.65
CA ARG A 233 -44.81 -5.96 -43.01
C ARG A 233 -45.13 -5.63 -41.55
N VAL A 234 -46.19 -6.24 -41.03
CA VAL A 234 -46.59 -6.14 -39.62
C VAL A 234 -45.72 -7.06 -38.78
N CYS A 235 -45.23 -6.58 -37.63
CA CYS A 235 -44.43 -7.39 -36.72
C CYS A 235 -45.30 -8.42 -35.99
N THR A 236 -44.93 -9.70 -36.05
CA THR A 236 -45.59 -10.78 -35.30
C THR A 236 -44.63 -11.38 -34.27
N GLY A 237 -45.06 -11.52 -33.00
CA GLY A 237 -44.26 -12.13 -31.93
C GLY A 237 -43.56 -11.15 -30.97
N LEU A 238 -43.99 -9.88 -30.90
CA LEU A 238 -43.44 -8.91 -29.94
C LEU A 238 -43.84 -9.26 -28.50
N PRO A 239 -42.89 -9.27 -27.54
CA PRO A 239 -43.16 -9.60 -26.14
C PRO A 239 -44.00 -8.51 -25.45
N PRO A 240 -44.71 -8.83 -24.35
CA PRO A 240 -45.42 -7.86 -23.51
C PRO A 240 -44.48 -6.75 -23.00
N CYS A 241 -45.00 -5.55 -22.78
CA CYS A 241 -44.19 -4.40 -22.39
C CYS A 241 -43.57 -4.55 -20.98
N PRO A 242 -42.33 -4.07 -20.78
CA PRO A 242 -41.61 -4.20 -19.52
C PRO A 242 -42.29 -3.44 -18.37
N VAL A 243 -42.45 -4.10 -17.22
CA VAL A 243 -42.87 -3.48 -15.96
C VAL A 243 -41.63 -3.25 -15.10
N ALA A 244 -41.33 -1.99 -14.80
CA ALA A 244 -40.22 -1.63 -13.93
C ALA A 244 -40.49 -2.05 -12.47
N GLY A 245 -39.50 -2.62 -11.81
CA GLY A 245 -39.62 -3.00 -10.41
C GLY A 245 -39.60 -1.81 -9.46
N GLY A 246 -40.32 -1.91 -8.35
CA GLY A 246 -40.31 -0.94 -7.26
C GLY A 246 -39.91 -1.56 -5.92
N TRP A 247 -39.25 -0.78 -5.09
CA TRP A 247 -38.78 -1.21 -3.78
C TRP A 247 -39.95 -1.36 -2.79
N GLY A 248 -40.02 -2.51 -2.12
CA GLY A 248 -40.85 -2.69 -0.93
C GLY A 248 -40.33 -1.91 0.29
N PRO A 249 -41.07 -1.94 1.41
CA PRO A 249 -40.61 -1.34 2.66
C PRO A 249 -39.35 -2.01 3.19
N TRP A 250 -38.59 -1.28 4.01
CA TRP A 250 -37.45 -1.85 4.73
C TRP A 250 -37.94 -2.88 5.76
N GLY A 251 -37.31 -4.05 5.78
CA GLY A 251 -37.55 -5.10 6.76
C GLY A 251 -37.04 -4.73 8.17
N ALA A 252 -37.28 -5.62 9.13
CA ALA A 252 -36.78 -5.43 10.49
C ALA A 252 -35.24 -5.43 10.53
N VAL A 253 -34.68 -4.65 11.45
CA VAL A 253 -33.24 -4.54 11.65
C VAL A 253 -32.70 -5.83 12.30
N SER A 254 -31.60 -6.37 11.78
CA SER A 254 -30.94 -7.55 12.36
C SER A 254 -30.44 -7.28 13.79
N PRO A 255 -30.40 -8.28 14.69
CA PRO A 255 -29.72 -8.12 15.98
C PRO A 255 -28.24 -7.79 15.79
N CYS A 256 -27.63 -7.12 16.79
CA CYS A 256 -26.22 -6.78 16.74
C CYS A 256 -25.37 -8.07 16.69
N PRO A 257 -24.46 -8.24 15.71
CA PRO A 257 -23.74 -9.49 15.51
C PRO A 257 -22.60 -9.70 16.53
N VAL A 258 -22.30 -8.69 17.34
CA VAL A 258 -21.22 -8.70 18.33
C VAL A 258 -21.78 -8.62 19.75
N THR A 259 -21.05 -9.20 20.70
CA THR A 259 -21.38 -9.16 22.13
C THR A 259 -20.68 -8.02 22.88
N CYS A 260 -19.67 -7.40 22.27
CA CYS A 260 -18.89 -6.28 22.83
C CYS A 260 -18.52 -5.29 21.70
N GLY A 261 -18.37 -4.02 22.06
CA GLY A 261 -18.02 -2.93 21.14
C GLY A 261 -19.11 -2.56 20.15
N LEU A 262 -18.69 -2.17 18.95
CA LEU A 262 -19.55 -1.73 17.87
C LEU A 262 -19.72 -2.82 16.82
N GLY A 263 -20.95 -3.01 16.34
CA GLY A 263 -21.24 -3.91 15.24
C GLY A 263 -21.93 -3.18 14.09
N LYS A 264 -22.10 -3.91 12.98
CA LYS A 264 -22.95 -3.49 11.87
C LYS A 264 -24.22 -4.30 11.88
N ILE A 265 -25.36 -3.61 11.90
CA ILE A 265 -26.67 -4.20 11.64
C ILE A 265 -27.12 -3.82 10.24
N GLN A 266 -27.94 -4.67 9.65
CA GLN A 266 -28.48 -4.46 8.32
C GLN A 266 -29.98 -4.66 8.31
N GLU A 267 -30.66 -3.85 7.51
CA GLU A 267 -32.04 -4.06 7.10
C GLU A 267 -32.08 -4.19 5.58
N GLN A 268 -32.96 -5.05 5.10
CA GLN A 268 -33.07 -5.39 3.68
C GLN A 268 -34.47 -5.04 3.18
N ARG A 269 -34.55 -4.66 1.92
CA ARG A 269 -35.80 -4.50 1.18
C ARG A 269 -35.73 -5.29 -0.11
N THR A 270 -36.89 -5.76 -0.56
CA THR A 270 -37.03 -6.56 -1.78
C THR A 270 -37.61 -5.72 -2.90
N CYS A 271 -37.24 -6.02 -4.14
CA CYS A 271 -37.76 -5.35 -5.33
C CYS A 271 -39.06 -6.03 -5.77
N ASP A 272 -40.13 -5.81 -4.99
CA ASP A 272 -41.40 -6.52 -5.10
C ASP A 272 -42.64 -5.62 -5.11
N HIS A 273 -42.48 -4.29 -5.08
CA HIS A 273 -43.57 -3.31 -5.07
C HIS A 273 -43.49 -2.33 -6.26
N PRO A 274 -43.73 -2.75 -7.52
CA PRO A 274 -44.06 -4.10 -7.96
C PRO A 274 -42.82 -4.94 -8.33
N VAL A 275 -42.97 -6.26 -8.51
CA VAL A 275 -41.90 -7.13 -9.05
C VAL A 275 -41.65 -6.78 -10.53
N PRO A 276 -40.39 -6.65 -11.01
CA PRO A 276 -40.12 -6.43 -12.43
C PRO A 276 -40.68 -7.57 -13.30
N GLN A 277 -41.36 -7.23 -14.39
CA GLN A 277 -41.93 -8.20 -15.33
C GLN A 277 -41.53 -7.87 -16.76
N HIS A 278 -41.57 -8.88 -17.63
CA HIS A 278 -41.43 -8.74 -19.08
C HIS A 278 -40.18 -7.96 -19.54
N GLY A 279 -39.05 -8.18 -18.86
CA GLY A 279 -37.78 -7.52 -19.17
C GLY A 279 -37.66 -6.08 -18.63
N GLY A 280 -38.54 -5.67 -17.72
CA GLY A 280 -38.45 -4.36 -17.08
C GLY A 280 -37.25 -4.22 -16.14
N PRO A 281 -36.76 -2.99 -15.96
CA PRO A 281 -35.56 -2.74 -15.18
C PRO A 281 -35.76 -3.13 -13.72
N PHE A 282 -34.72 -3.73 -13.14
CA PHE A 282 -34.65 -3.98 -11.70
C PHE A 282 -34.57 -2.65 -10.93
N CYS A 283 -34.95 -2.68 -9.65
CA CYS A 283 -34.95 -1.50 -8.80
C CYS A 283 -33.56 -0.83 -8.71
N VAL A 284 -33.53 0.50 -8.86
CA VAL A 284 -32.30 1.30 -8.78
C VAL A 284 -32.04 1.71 -7.32
N GLY A 285 -30.77 1.62 -6.90
CA GLY A 285 -30.31 1.91 -5.53
C GLY A 285 -30.10 0.65 -4.68
N ASP A 286 -29.75 0.83 -3.41
CA ASP A 286 -29.33 -0.28 -2.56
C ASP A 286 -30.53 -1.06 -1.97
N GLY A 287 -30.47 -2.39 -2.05
CA GLY A 287 -31.41 -3.30 -1.38
C GLY A 287 -31.09 -3.58 0.09
N THR A 288 -29.91 -3.14 0.55
CA THR A 288 -29.42 -3.33 1.92
C THR A 288 -28.96 -2.00 2.48
N ARG A 289 -29.46 -1.63 3.66
CA ARG A 289 -29.02 -0.44 4.41
C ARG A 289 -28.34 -0.89 5.71
N THR A 290 -27.18 -0.32 6.00
CA THR A 290 -26.38 -0.65 7.18
C THR A 290 -26.40 0.46 8.21
N HIS A 291 -26.41 0.07 9.49
CA HIS A 291 -26.33 0.97 10.64
C HIS A 291 -25.32 0.45 11.66
N VAL A 292 -24.87 1.34 12.53
CA VAL A 292 -23.99 0.99 13.66
C VAL A 292 -24.85 0.57 14.83
N CYS A 293 -24.55 -0.57 15.45
CA CYS A 293 -25.02 -0.90 16.79
C CYS A 293 -23.89 -0.70 17.81
N ASN A 294 -24.22 -0.18 18.98
CA ASN A 294 -23.30 -0.07 20.12
C ASN A 294 -23.80 -0.96 21.25
N THR A 295 -22.99 -1.92 21.71
CA THR A 295 -23.36 -2.75 22.86
C THR A 295 -23.04 -2.10 24.20
N ALA A 296 -22.24 -1.01 24.21
CA ALA A 296 -21.71 -0.34 25.39
C ALA A 296 -20.88 -1.27 26.32
N VAL A 297 -20.39 -2.39 25.79
CA VAL A 297 -19.58 -3.36 26.54
C VAL A 297 -18.16 -3.39 25.97
N HIS A 298 -17.14 -3.27 26.83
CA HIS A 298 -15.74 -3.40 26.42
C HIS A 298 -15.37 -4.84 26.03
N CYS A 299 -14.63 -5.00 24.95
CA CYS A 299 -14.09 -6.30 24.56
C CYS A 299 -12.86 -6.67 25.40
N PRO A 300 -12.62 -7.97 25.64
CA PRO A 300 -11.42 -8.44 26.35
C PRO A 300 -10.12 -7.99 25.66
N VAL A 301 -9.18 -7.46 26.44
CA VAL A 301 -7.87 -7.02 25.93
C VAL A 301 -6.78 -7.92 26.48
N ASN A 302 -6.20 -8.74 25.59
CA ASN A 302 -5.12 -9.66 25.93
C ASN A 302 -3.82 -8.90 26.25
N GLY A 303 -3.05 -9.42 27.20
CA GLY A 303 -1.75 -8.86 27.53
C GLY A 303 -0.70 -9.11 26.43
N GLN A 304 0.19 -8.15 26.24
CA GLN A 304 1.34 -8.24 25.34
C GLN A 304 2.67 -8.11 26.09
N TRP A 305 3.68 -8.86 25.67
CA TRP A 305 5.01 -8.78 26.27
C TRP A 305 5.65 -7.42 25.96
N GLY A 306 6.10 -6.71 27.00
CA GLY A 306 7.02 -5.60 26.80
C GLY A 306 8.39 -6.06 26.31
N LEU A 307 9.25 -5.10 25.94
CA LEU A 307 10.66 -5.36 25.65
C LEU A 307 11.34 -6.04 26.85
N TRP A 308 12.31 -6.89 26.55
CA TRP A 308 13.19 -7.44 27.57
C TRP A 308 13.96 -6.32 28.27
N GLY A 309 14.00 -6.36 29.60
CA GLY A 309 14.87 -5.49 30.38
C GLY A 309 16.35 -5.79 30.12
N GLU A 310 17.20 -4.90 30.60
CA GLU A 310 18.65 -5.08 30.59
C GLU A 310 19.06 -6.35 31.34
N TRP A 311 20.16 -6.97 30.89
CA TRP A 311 20.74 -8.12 31.61
C TRP A 311 21.26 -7.69 32.98
N SER A 312 20.94 -8.47 34.01
CA SER A 312 21.54 -8.30 35.35
C SER A 312 23.06 -8.42 35.30
N ASN A 313 23.77 -8.02 36.36
CA ASN A 313 25.20 -8.27 36.45
C ASN A 313 25.54 -9.76 36.32
N CYS A 314 26.64 -10.08 35.65
CA CYS A 314 27.14 -11.44 35.55
C CYS A 314 27.74 -11.87 36.89
N ILE A 315 27.06 -12.78 37.59
CA ILE A 315 27.42 -13.23 38.93
C ILE A 315 27.42 -14.75 39.03
N ARG A 316 28.21 -15.31 39.95
CA ARG A 316 28.13 -16.72 40.36
C ARG A 316 27.89 -16.75 41.87
N PRO A 317 26.74 -17.28 42.36
CA PRO A 317 26.34 -17.14 43.77
C PRO A 317 27.41 -17.55 44.80
N SER A 318 28.20 -18.57 44.48
CA SER A 318 29.23 -19.11 45.39
C SER A 318 30.60 -18.41 45.30
N ILE A 319 30.81 -17.46 44.38
CA ILE A 319 32.12 -16.82 44.14
C ILE A 319 31.97 -15.30 44.14
N LYS A 320 32.68 -14.62 45.06
CA LYS A 320 32.57 -13.16 45.26
C LYS A 320 33.04 -12.35 44.05
N GLN A 321 34.08 -12.78 43.34
CA GLN A 321 34.63 -12.07 42.19
C GLN A 321 34.92 -13.02 41.05
N ILE A 322 34.19 -12.83 39.94
CA ILE A 322 34.40 -13.57 38.68
C ILE A 322 34.84 -12.65 37.53
N SER A 323 35.02 -11.35 37.80
CA SER A 323 35.43 -10.37 36.80
C SER A 323 36.86 -10.64 36.33
N CYS A 324 37.06 -10.61 35.01
CA CYS A 324 38.34 -10.82 34.34
C CYS A 324 38.94 -12.22 34.52
N GLN A 325 38.09 -13.22 34.83
CA GLN A 325 38.51 -14.61 35.05
C GLN A 325 37.72 -15.55 34.13
N GLU A 326 38.29 -16.72 33.81
CA GLU A 326 37.60 -17.79 33.08
C GLU A 326 36.63 -18.57 34.00
N ILE A 327 35.76 -17.83 34.69
CA ILE A 327 34.74 -18.39 35.57
C ILE A 327 33.36 -18.04 35.01
N PRO A 328 32.58 -19.04 34.56
CA PRO A 328 31.25 -18.79 34.04
C PRO A 328 30.30 -18.38 35.17
N GLY A 329 29.65 -17.23 35.00
CA GLY A 329 28.53 -16.75 35.81
C GLY A 329 27.20 -16.93 35.09
N GLN A 330 26.15 -16.37 35.69
CA GLN A 330 24.80 -16.33 35.14
C GLN A 330 24.21 -14.92 35.19
N GLN A 331 23.36 -14.64 34.22
CA GLN A 331 22.56 -13.41 34.15
C GLN A 331 21.11 -13.75 33.90
N THR A 332 20.26 -12.91 34.47
CA THR A 332 18.82 -12.97 34.26
C THR A 332 18.35 -11.62 33.74
N ARG A 333 17.42 -11.66 32.80
CA ARG A 333 16.62 -10.50 32.43
C ARG A 333 15.14 -10.87 32.48
N SER A 334 14.30 -9.88 32.71
CA SER A 334 12.84 -10.07 32.80
C SER A 334 12.12 -9.14 31.84
N ARG A 335 10.90 -9.54 31.47
CA ARG A 335 9.93 -8.71 30.76
C ARG A 335 8.61 -8.75 31.50
N ILE A 336 7.79 -7.73 31.31
CA ILE A 336 6.48 -7.62 31.97
C ILE A 336 5.36 -7.71 30.93
N CYS A 337 4.26 -8.37 31.32
CA CYS A 337 3.06 -8.46 30.51
C CYS A 337 2.25 -7.15 30.69
N LYS A 338 2.13 -6.35 29.64
CA LYS A 338 1.47 -5.05 29.65
C LYS A 338 0.12 -5.12 28.92
N GLY A 339 -0.80 -4.21 29.24
CA GLY A 339 -2.02 -3.98 28.45
C GLY A 339 -3.21 -4.91 28.69
N ARG A 340 -3.12 -5.90 29.60
CA ARG A 340 -4.25 -6.78 29.93
C ARG A 340 -5.40 -6.00 30.59
N LYS A 341 -6.61 -6.04 30.02
CA LYS A 341 -7.84 -5.41 30.57
C LYS A 341 -9.08 -6.28 30.25
N PHE A 342 -10.19 -6.03 30.96
CA PHE A 342 -11.52 -6.63 30.70
C PHE A 342 -11.50 -8.16 30.54
N ASP A 343 -10.82 -8.84 31.46
CA ASP A 343 -10.65 -10.30 31.49
C ASP A 343 -9.93 -10.92 30.27
N GLY A 344 -9.12 -10.13 29.55
CA GLY A 344 -8.25 -10.67 28.51
C GLY A 344 -7.20 -11.66 29.04
N GLN A 345 -6.64 -12.46 28.13
CA GLN A 345 -5.67 -13.50 28.46
C GLN A 345 -4.33 -12.92 28.93
N ARG A 346 -3.62 -13.66 29.79
CA ARG A 346 -2.23 -13.33 30.19
C ARG A 346 -1.26 -13.73 29.07
N CYS A 347 -0.10 -13.07 29.04
CA CYS A 347 0.94 -13.35 28.05
C CYS A 347 1.46 -14.80 28.17
N VAL A 348 1.50 -15.51 27.04
CA VAL A 348 2.02 -16.88 26.96
C VAL A 348 3.55 -16.84 26.77
N GLY A 349 4.27 -17.73 27.47
CA GLY A 349 5.73 -17.88 27.37
C GLY A 349 6.49 -17.41 28.61
N LYS A 350 7.82 -17.43 28.52
CA LYS A 350 8.70 -17.15 29.67
C LYS A 350 8.74 -15.66 30.00
N GLN A 351 8.57 -15.32 31.29
CA GLN A 351 8.74 -13.98 31.83
C GLN A 351 10.22 -13.62 32.07
N GLN A 352 11.04 -14.63 32.34
CA GLN A 352 12.47 -14.51 32.62
C GLN A 352 13.29 -15.31 31.62
N ASP A 353 14.44 -14.75 31.26
CA ASP A 353 15.44 -15.37 30.39
C ASP A 353 16.78 -15.40 31.12
N ILE A 354 17.49 -16.52 31.00
CA ILE A 354 18.72 -16.81 31.76
C ILE A 354 19.79 -17.26 30.78
N ARG A 355 20.99 -16.67 30.88
CA ARG A 355 22.16 -17.08 30.10
C ARG A 355 23.42 -17.16 30.93
N HIS A 356 24.40 -17.91 30.43
CA HIS A 356 25.73 -18.00 31.01
C HIS A 356 26.65 -16.91 30.43
N CYS A 357 27.56 -16.42 31.25
CA CYS A 357 28.42 -15.30 30.88
C CYS A 357 29.80 -15.34 31.50
N TYR A 358 30.76 -14.70 30.83
CA TYR A 358 32.02 -14.25 31.43
C TYR A 358 31.95 -12.77 31.72
N ASN A 359 32.34 -12.38 32.93
CA ASN A 359 32.29 -11.00 33.36
C ASN A 359 33.59 -10.26 32.96
N ILE A 360 33.51 -9.40 31.95
CA ILE A 360 34.62 -8.54 31.51
C ILE A 360 34.39 -7.06 31.88
N GLN A 361 33.47 -6.80 32.80
CA GLN A 361 33.18 -5.45 33.28
C GLN A 361 34.44 -4.85 33.93
N ARG A 362 34.88 -3.69 33.43
CA ARG A 362 36.07 -2.96 33.92
C ARG A 362 37.39 -3.76 33.86
N CYS A 363 37.48 -4.77 33.01
CA CYS A 363 38.73 -5.48 32.77
C CYS A 363 39.64 -4.70 31.82
N PHE A 364 40.94 -4.66 32.10
CA PHE A 364 41.92 -4.07 31.20
C PHE A 364 42.27 -5.06 30.10
N LEU A 365 41.90 -4.74 28.86
CA LEU A 365 42.16 -5.57 27.69
C LEU A 365 42.96 -4.78 26.66
N GLN A 366 43.85 -5.47 25.96
CA GLN A 366 44.45 -4.93 24.73
C GLN A 366 43.40 -4.91 23.63
N GLY A 367 43.45 -3.90 22.77
CA GLY A 367 42.52 -3.75 21.67
C GLY A 367 43.20 -3.47 20.35
N SER A 368 42.40 -3.55 19.30
CA SER A 368 42.78 -3.12 17.96
C SER A 368 41.67 -2.24 17.38
N TRP A 369 42.06 -1.34 16.48
CA TRP A 369 41.10 -0.48 15.80
C TRP A 369 40.25 -1.30 14.84
N SER A 370 38.93 -1.19 14.98
CA SER A 370 38.00 -1.79 14.02
C SER A 370 38.21 -1.22 12.62
N GLU A 371 37.68 -1.91 11.62
CA GLU A 371 37.39 -1.29 10.33
C GLU A 371 36.40 -0.13 10.49
N TRP A 372 36.30 0.72 9.47
CA TRP A 372 35.29 1.77 9.44
C TRP A 372 33.88 1.16 9.51
N SER A 373 33.04 1.69 10.39
CA SER A 373 31.61 1.39 10.32
C SER A 373 31.04 1.81 8.97
N THR A 374 29.90 1.24 8.60
CA THR A 374 29.08 1.82 7.54
C THR A 374 28.69 3.25 7.93
N TRP A 375 28.35 4.06 6.92
CA TRP A 375 27.80 5.39 7.15
C TRP A 375 26.50 5.28 7.96
N GLY A 376 26.45 6.01 9.07
CA GLY A 376 25.25 6.13 9.88
C GLY A 376 24.13 6.88 9.17
N LEU A 377 23.00 7.01 9.86
CA LEU A 377 21.90 7.85 9.41
C LEU A 377 22.34 9.32 9.34
N CYS A 378 21.66 10.06 8.47
CA CYS A 378 21.82 11.49 8.33
C CYS A 378 21.06 12.19 9.47
N ILE A 379 21.78 12.97 10.29
CA ILE A 379 21.22 13.66 11.46
C ILE A 379 21.45 15.18 11.31
N PRO A 380 20.43 16.03 11.54
CA PRO A 380 19.03 15.66 11.78
C PRO A 380 18.37 15.09 10.50
N PRO A 381 17.37 14.19 10.61
CA PRO A 381 16.70 13.62 9.43
C PRO A 381 15.86 14.65 8.67
N CYS A 382 15.38 15.68 9.38
CA CYS A 382 14.65 16.81 8.84
C CYS A 382 15.30 18.10 9.37
N GLY A 383 15.55 19.07 8.49
CA GLY A 383 16.20 20.33 8.86
C GLY A 383 17.41 20.64 7.98
N PRO A 384 18.10 21.76 8.24
CA PRO A 384 19.24 22.18 7.45
C PRO A 384 20.47 21.31 7.73
N ASN A 385 21.26 21.06 6.68
CA ASN A 385 22.59 20.44 6.73
C ASN A 385 22.65 19.08 7.47
N PRO A 386 21.92 18.06 7.01
CA PRO A 386 22.02 16.73 7.58
C PRO A 386 23.41 16.11 7.32
N ILE A 387 24.01 15.55 8.38
CA ILE A 387 25.35 14.97 8.35
C ILE A 387 25.26 13.48 8.69
N ARG A 388 25.93 12.65 7.89
CA ARG A 388 26.18 11.24 8.21
C ARG A 388 27.57 11.09 8.81
N THR A 389 27.69 10.21 9.80
CA THR A 389 28.94 9.92 10.51
C THR A 389 29.24 8.43 10.42
N ARG A 390 30.50 8.08 10.20
CA ARG A 390 31.03 6.73 10.42
C ARG A 390 32.17 6.79 11.43
N GLN A 391 32.42 5.68 12.11
CA GLN A 391 33.39 5.62 13.19
C GLN A 391 34.26 4.36 13.14
N ARG A 392 35.50 4.50 13.61
CA ARG A 392 36.35 3.37 14.04
C ARG A 392 36.38 3.36 15.55
N LEU A 393 36.22 2.18 16.13
CA LEU A 393 36.22 1.99 17.58
C LEU A 393 37.42 1.14 17.98
N CYS A 394 38.03 1.47 19.12
CA CYS A 394 39.00 0.61 19.76
C CYS A 394 38.25 -0.61 20.34
N GLN A 395 38.34 -1.75 19.65
CA GLN A 395 37.65 -2.99 20.02
C GLN A 395 38.57 -3.86 20.88
N ALA A 396 38.02 -4.40 21.97
CA ALA A 396 38.76 -5.29 22.86
C ALA A 396 39.06 -6.63 22.16
N THR A 397 40.30 -7.07 22.25
CA THR A 397 40.67 -8.44 21.89
C THR A 397 40.21 -9.35 23.03
N LEU A 398 39.11 -10.06 22.82
CA LEU A 398 38.51 -10.91 23.85
C LEU A 398 39.43 -12.09 24.21
N PRO A 399 39.50 -12.49 25.50
CA PRO A 399 40.23 -13.69 25.90
C PRO A 399 39.73 -14.96 25.20
N LYS A 400 40.62 -15.91 24.94
CA LYS A 400 40.30 -17.21 24.35
C LYS A 400 39.70 -18.17 25.39
N PHE A 401 38.55 -17.83 25.95
CA PHE A 401 37.82 -18.68 26.89
C PHE A 401 36.94 -19.68 26.16
N SER A 402 36.59 -20.77 26.85
CA SER A 402 35.71 -21.81 26.33
C SER A 402 34.32 -21.22 25.98
N PRO A 403 33.82 -21.41 24.73
CA PRO A 403 32.53 -20.83 24.31
C PRO A 403 31.32 -21.56 24.90
N THR A 404 31.52 -22.76 25.43
CA THR A 404 30.49 -23.59 26.06
C THR A 404 30.93 -24.02 27.46
N VAL A 405 29.95 -24.26 28.33
CA VAL A 405 30.15 -24.82 29.66
C VAL A 405 29.26 -26.04 29.86
N THR A 406 29.84 -27.11 30.41
CA THR A 406 29.12 -28.29 30.91
C THR A 406 28.84 -28.09 32.40
N MET A 407 27.56 -27.97 32.76
CA MET A 407 27.15 -27.72 34.15
C MET A 407 27.01 -29.02 34.95
N VAL A 408 26.66 -30.13 34.28
CA VAL A 408 26.45 -31.48 34.84
C VAL A 408 26.71 -32.51 33.73
N GLU A 409 27.32 -33.66 34.05
CA GLU A 409 27.39 -34.79 33.12
C GLU A 409 25.97 -35.19 32.67
N GLY A 410 25.71 -35.11 31.36
CA GLY A 410 24.41 -35.45 30.75
C GLY A 410 23.44 -34.27 30.50
N GLN A 411 23.70 -33.07 31.04
CA GLN A 411 22.99 -31.86 30.63
C GLN A 411 23.84 -31.13 29.59
N GLY A 412 23.46 -31.28 28.31
CA GLY A 412 24.22 -30.80 27.16
C GLY A 412 24.80 -29.39 27.28
N GLU A 413 25.84 -29.15 26.48
CA GLU A 413 26.64 -27.92 26.50
C GLU A 413 25.79 -26.64 26.40
N LYS A 414 26.09 -25.67 27.26
CA LYS A 414 25.44 -24.35 27.26
C LYS A 414 26.42 -23.27 26.80
N ASN A 415 25.97 -22.40 25.91
CA ASN A 415 26.79 -21.28 25.41
C ASN A 415 27.06 -20.24 26.51
N VAL A 416 28.29 -19.73 26.52
CA VAL A 416 28.75 -18.67 27.43
C VAL A 416 29.05 -17.42 26.62
N THR A 417 28.58 -16.26 27.09
CA THR A 417 28.76 -14.98 26.38
C THR A 417 29.52 -13.97 27.21
N PHE A 418 30.39 -13.17 26.60
CA PHE A 418 31.03 -12.07 27.32
C PHE A 418 30.02 -10.98 27.67
N TRP A 419 30.09 -10.46 28.89
CA TRP A 419 29.28 -9.34 29.35
C TRP A 419 30.12 -8.31 30.08
N GLY A 420 29.80 -7.04 29.84
CA GLY A 420 30.39 -5.88 30.50
C GLY A 420 31.15 -4.99 29.52
N LYS A 421 31.51 -3.81 29.99
CA LYS A 421 32.34 -2.83 29.27
C LYS A 421 33.77 -2.88 29.83
N PRO A 422 34.74 -3.45 29.09
CA PRO A 422 36.15 -3.44 29.50
C PRO A 422 36.79 -2.06 29.28
N PHE A 423 37.94 -1.84 29.91
CA PHE A 423 38.85 -0.76 29.57
C PHE A 423 39.82 -1.25 28.49
N VAL A 424 39.72 -0.68 27.30
CA VAL A 424 40.50 -1.14 26.14
C VAL A 424 41.64 -0.17 25.87
N GLN A 425 42.83 -0.71 25.67
CA GLN A 425 44.00 0.07 25.26
C GLN A 425 44.34 -0.24 23.80
N CYS A 426 44.29 0.80 22.95
CA CYS A 426 44.75 0.77 21.57
C CYS A 426 45.86 1.80 21.36
N ASP A 427 46.65 1.61 20.29
CA ASP A 427 47.58 2.63 19.81
C ASP A 427 46.85 3.91 19.39
N VAL A 428 47.52 5.06 19.51
CA VAL A 428 46.92 6.36 19.15
C VAL A 428 46.73 6.43 17.64
N LEU A 429 45.48 6.62 17.19
CA LEU A 429 45.13 6.80 15.79
C LEU A 429 44.52 8.20 15.62
N GLN A 430 45.13 9.04 14.78
CA GLN A 430 44.67 10.43 14.55
C GLN A 430 44.48 11.24 15.84
N GLY A 431 45.34 11.03 16.84
CA GLY A 431 45.27 11.70 18.15
C GLY A 431 44.22 11.14 19.11
N GLN A 432 43.43 10.14 18.70
CA GLN A 432 42.39 9.50 19.51
C GLN A 432 42.82 8.13 20.04
N LYS A 433 42.26 7.74 21.18
CA LYS A 433 42.53 6.45 21.85
C LYS A 433 41.35 5.49 21.91
N VAL A 434 40.13 5.99 21.68
CA VAL A 434 38.88 5.22 21.87
C VAL A 434 38.04 5.19 20.61
N MET A 435 37.90 6.33 19.92
CA MET A 435 37.02 6.48 18.77
C MET A 435 37.56 7.52 17.79
N VAL A 436 37.50 7.21 16.51
CA VAL A 436 37.79 8.12 15.40
C VAL A 436 36.54 8.25 14.55
N GLU A 437 36.14 9.48 14.21
CA GLU A 437 34.94 9.76 13.43
C GLU A 437 35.27 10.44 12.09
N GLU A 438 34.50 10.10 11.06
CA GLU A 438 34.47 10.82 9.79
C GLU A 438 33.04 11.29 9.50
N LYS A 439 32.90 12.53 9.05
CA LYS A 439 31.61 13.20 8.81
C LYS A 439 31.50 13.66 7.36
N ARG A 440 30.33 13.44 6.75
CA ARG A 440 30.01 13.94 5.40
C ARG A 440 28.58 14.46 5.34
N PRO A 441 28.30 15.50 4.54
CA PRO A 441 26.94 15.97 4.33
C PRO A 441 26.13 14.92 3.55
N CYS A 442 24.83 14.87 3.78
CA CYS A 442 23.90 14.12 2.94
C CYS A 442 23.35 15.04 1.84
N LEU A 443 23.33 14.55 0.61
CA LEU A 443 23.01 15.34 -0.58
C LEU A 443 21.57 15.08 -1.06
N HIS A 444 21.01 16.03 -1.79
CA HIS A 444 19.68 15.94 -2.43
C HIS A 444 18.56 15.55 -1.44
N VAL A 445 18.61 16.10 -0.24
CA VAL A 445 17.75 15.72 0.89
C VAL A 445 16.29 16.04 0.57
N PRO A 446 15.38 15.06 0.55
CA PRO A 446 13.98 15.34 0.30
C PRO A 446 13.32 16.05 1.50
N PRO A 447 12.21 16.77 1.30
CA PRO A 447 11.49 17.40 2.39
C PRO A 447 10.69 16.37 3.20
N CYS A 448 10.70 16.50 4.53
CA CYS A 448 9.83 15.72 5.41
C CYS A 448 8.40 16.26 5.34
N LYS A 449 7.55 15.66 4.50
CA LYS A 449 6.12 15.99 4.37
C LYS A 449 5.28 14.87 4.96
N GLU A 450 4.20 15.22 5.65
CA GLU A 450 3.25 14.22 6.15
C GLU A 450 2.68 13.40 4.98
N PRO A 451 2.70 12.05 5.09
CA PRO A 451 2.30 11.13 4.03
C PRO A 451 0.79 11.05 3.78
#